data_AF-A0A9J6BH82-F1
#
_entry.id   AF-A0A9J6BH82-F1
#
_cell.length_a   1.000
_cell.length_b   1.000
_cell.length_c   1.000
_cell.angle_alpha   90.00
_cell.angle_beta   90.00
_cell.angle_gamma   90.00
#
_symmetry.space_group_name_H-M   'P 1'
#
loop_
_entity.id
_entity.type
_entity.pdbx_description
1 polymer ?
#
loop_
_entity_poly.entity_id
_entity_poly.type
_entity_poly.pdbx_seq_one_letter_code
_entity_poly.pdbx_strand_id
1 'polypeptide(L)'
;MSIIFKLSFLLTCAHLSGYTGYFLQRDFGKKLGRITGLDPAKPYFEFTHPIVRLDPSDAKFVDIVHTDSGFFIHNSFGIKQEIGHLDFYLNDGENQPSCKNTSISDITCHHAKSIDYFIESINTKCKFTAISCNSYEEFSKGKCNCGANNKNCFTFGFHSYKIYQKNLNISENEIFEFPKIDKKPKAKVFLNTAENSPFCQSHARISVKMSNQYETDIGILKISFIGNESKSEKIQVNKKIENFEKGKTKIYLVNFSYFDEEIKSMKVHYFYSLDEIRIFKPEIFVEFIEIESFDDGKYYKMCSLNRRPLKSYEVYEFKESFCDDEFENIVIN
;
A
#
# COMPACT_ATOMS: atom_id res chain seq x y z
N MET A 1 -13.39 18.67 19.47
CA MET A 1 -11.99 19.13 19.64
C MET A 1 -11.08 17.98 19.24
N SER A 2 -10.38 18.12 18.12
CA SER A 2 -9.35 17.18 17.70
C SER A 2 -8.03 17.68 18.25
N ILE A 3 -7.40 16.92 19.14
CA ILE A 3 -6.05 17.27 19.62
C ILE A 3 -5.09 16.49 18.73
N ILE A 4 -4.47 17.18 17.78
CA ILE A 4 -3.30 16.67 17.07
C ILE A 4 -2.12 17.17 17.89
N PHE A 5 -1.47 16.28 18.65
CA PHE A 5 -0.21 16.60 19.29
C PHE A 5 0.86 16.70 18.20
N LYS A 6 1.01 17.92 17.67
CA LYS A 6 2.16 18.33 16.89
C LYS A 6 3.17 18.83 17.92
N LEU A 7 4.22 18.05 18.21
CA LEU A 7 5.58 18.53 18.53
C LEU A 7 6.51 17.36 18.89
N SER A 8 7.49 17.14 18.00
CA SER A 8 8.92 17.02 18.29
C SER A 8 9.45 15.86 19.14
N PHE A 9 10.18 14.96 18.46
CA PHE A 9 11.42 14.26 18.89
C PHE A 9 11.44 13.40 20.17
N LEU A 10 10.42 13.43 21.02
CA LEU A 10 10.36 12.58 22.19
C LEU A 10 9.54 11.33 21.87
N LEU A 11 10.24 10.20 21.87
CA LEU A 11 9.75 8.83 21.70
C LEU A 11 8.37 8.58 22.36
N THR A 12 8.02 9.26 23.46
CA THR A 12 6.84 8.97 24.30
C THR A 12 5.60 9.85 24.08
N CYS A 13 5.62 10.85 23.17
CA CYS A 13 4.51 11.81 23.00
C CYS A 13 3.15 11.18 22.65
N ALA A 14 3.15 10.05 21.94
CA ALA A 14 1.91 9.31 21.64
C ALA A 14 1.22 8.80 22.92
N HIS A 15 1.99 8.30 23.89
CA HIS A 15 1.44 7.79 25.15
C HIS A 15 0.93 8.90 26.05
N LEU A 16 1.61 10.06 26.07
CA LEU A 16 1.11 11.25 26.76
C LEU A 16 -0.28 11.67 26.26
N SER A 17 -0.51 11.54 24.95
CA SER A 17 -1.83 11.79 24.35
C SER A 17 -2.88 10.81 24.86
N GLY A 18 -2.52 9.53 25.01
CA GLY A 18 -3.36 8.50 25.63
C GLY A 18 -3.75 8.85 27.07
N TYR A 19 -2.75 9.16 27.90
CA TYR A 19 -3.00 9.63 29.29
C TYR A 19 -3.91 10.86 29.33
N THR A 20 -3.71 11.82 28.43
CA THR A 20 -4.59 13.00 28.33
C THR A 20 -6.04 12.59 28.04
N GLY A 21 -6.26 11.66 27.11
CA GLY A 21 -7.58 11.12 26.81
C GLY A 21 -8.22 10.38 27.99
N TYR A 22 -7.44 9.52 28.66
CA TYR A 22 -7.86 8.79 29.85
C TYR A 22 -8.29 9.73 31.00
N PHE A 23 -7.44 10.70 31.38
CA PHE A 23 -7.74 11.62 32.47
C PHE A 23 -8.90 12.56 32.14
N LEU A 24 -9.02 13.01 30.88
CA LEU A 24 -10.16 13.81 30.45
C LEU A 24 -11.49 13.06 30.62
N GLN A 25 -11.49 11.77 30.28
CA GLN A 25 -12.68 10.93 30.43
C GLN A 25 -12.98 10.62 31.90
N ARG A 26 -11.96 10.29 32.69
CA ARG A 26 -12.10 9.94 34.10
C ARG A 26 -12.56 11.13 34.95
N ASP A 27 -11.91 12.29 34.78
CA ASP A 27 -12.09 13.43 35.69
C ASP A 27 -13.23 14.36 35.26
N PHE A 28 -13.55 14.38 33.96
CA PHE A 28 -14.55 15.30 33.40
C PHE A 28 -15.67 14.61 32.62
N GLY A 29 -15.65 13.29 32.48
CA GLY A 29 -16.63 12.56 31.68
C GLY A 29 -16.57 12.86 30.17
N LYS A 30 -15.47 13.47 29.69
CA LYS A 30 -15.34 13.93 28.30
C LYS A 30 -14.34 13.08 27.51
N LYS A 31 -14.66 12.78 26.26
CA LYS A 31 -13.79 11.99 25.36
C LYS A 31 -13.15 12.86 24.28
N LEU A 32 -11.85 12.67 24.02
CA LEU A 32 -11.17 13.29 22.89
C LEU A 32 -11.78 12.81 21.56
N GLY A 33 -11.86 13.72 20.58
CA GLY A 33 -12.42 13.38 19.27
C GLY A 33 -11.52 12.42 18.49
N ARG A 34 -10.21 12.72 18.45
CA ARG A 34 -9.20 11.91 17.78
C ARG A 34 -7.86 12.02 18.51
N ILE A 35 -7.12 10.92 18.55
CA ILE A 35 -5.68 10.88 18.81
C ILE A 35 -5.01 10.24 17.59
N THR A 36 -3.90 10.79 17.13
CA THR A 36 -3.05 10.14 16.14
C THR A 36 -1.70 9.84 16.78
N GLY A 37 -1.31 8.57 16.82
CA GLY A 37 0.00 8.13 17.31
C GLY A 37 0.98 8.00 16.15
N LEU A 38 1.98 8.88 16.08
CA LEU A 38 3.06 8.80 15.10
C LEU A 38 4.20 7.99 15.71
N ASP A 39 4.38 6.76 15.21
CA ASP A 39 5.33 5.74 15.63
C ASP A 39 5.54 5.63 17.16
N PRO A 40 4.49 5.28 17.94
CA PRO A 40 4.53 5.31 19.40
C PRO A 40 5.68 4.46 19.99
N ALA A 41 6.39 4.96 21.01
CA ALA A 41 7.53 4.25 21.60
C ALA A 41 7.22 2.86 22.15
N LYS A 42 8.06 1.90 21.78
CA LYS A 42 8.06 0.52 22.27
C LYS A 42 8.59 0.36 23.70
N PRO A 43 9.76 0.91 24.07
CA PRO A 43 10.35 0.63 25.37
C PRO A 43 9.42 1.06 26.50
N TYR A 44 9.17 0.16 27.46
CA TYR A 44 8.26 0.34 28.60
C TYR A 44 6.75 0.40 28.29
N PHE A 45 6.32 0.31 27.03
CA PHE A 45 4.91 0.40 26.66
C PHE A 45 4.38 -0.83 25.93
N GLU A 46 5.16 -1.48 25.07
CA GLU A 46 4.68 -2.63 24.31
C GLU A 46 4.27 -3.79 25.24
N PHE A 47 3.13 -4.42 24.95
CA PHE A 47 2.53 -5.50 25.75
C PHE A 47 2.20 -5.14 27.20
N THR A 48 2.27 -3.86 27.58
CA THR A 48 1.77 -3.40 28.87
C THR A 48 0.24 -3.28 28.87
N HIS A 49 -0.33 -3.22 30.07
CA HIS A 49 -1.76 -2.97 30.27
C HIS A 49 -2.18 -1.66 29.59
N PRO A 50 -3.37 -1.58 28.95
CA PRO A 50 -3.86 -0.37 28.27
C PRO A 50 -3.69 0.94 29.05
N ILE A 51 -3.85 0.91 30.38
CA ILE A 51 -3.65 2.09 31.25
C ILE A 51 -2.24 2.70 31.20
N VAL A 52 -1.24 1.95 30.77
CA VAL A 52 0.18 2.38 30.75
C VAL A 52 0.55 3.03 29.41
N ARG A 53 -0.23 2.82 28.36
CA ARG A 53 0.10 3.18 26.98
C ARG A 53 -1.07 3.86 26.28
N LEU A 54 -0.87 4.20 25.01
CA LEU A 54 -1.96 4.64 24.15
C LEU A 54 -2.83 3.43 23.80
N ASP A 55 -4.14 3.63 23.81
CA ASP A 55 -5.14 2.59 23.55
C ASP A 55 -6.37 3.15 22.82
N PRO A 56 -7.13 2.33 22.06
CA PRO A 56 -8.35 2.80 21.38
C PRO A 56 -9.39 3.38 22.34
N SER A 57 -9.36 3.04 23.63
CA SER A 57 -10.26 3.60 24.64
C SER A 57 -10.04 5.09 24.93
N ASP A 58 -8.86 5.65 24.61
CA ASP A 58 -8.45 7.01 24.99
C ASP A 58 -9.12 8.13 24.17
N ALA A 59 -9.69 7.82 23.01
CA ALA A 59 -10.42 8.77 22.16
C ALA A 59 -11.55 8.11 21.39
N LYS A 60 -12.43 8.92 20.77
CA LYS A 60 -13.50 8.40 19.90
C LYS A 60 -12.91 7.66 18.70
N PHE A 61 -11.77 8.15 18.19
CA PHE A 61 -10.97 7.55 17.14
C PHE A 61 -9.47 7.67 17.47
N VAL A 62 -8.72 6.61 17.20
CA VAL A 62 -7.28 6.51 17.46
C VAL A 62 -6.67 5.87 16.23
N ASP A 63 -5.80 6.58 15.53
CA ASP A 63 -5.07 6.05 14.38
C ASP A 63 -3.56 6.08 14.61
N ILE A 64 -2.89 5.00 14.24
CA ILE A 64 -1.47 4.80 14.53
C ILE A 64 -0.70 4.67 13.21
N VAL A 65 0.47 5.29 13.16
CA VAL A 65 1.40 5.23 12.03
C VAL A 65 2.65 4.49 12.50
N HIS A 66 2.91 3.31 11.96
CA HIS A 66 4.09 2.50 12.25
C HIS A 66 5.12 2.65 11.13
N THR A 67 6.32 3.11 11.48
CA THR A 67 7.44 3.28 10.54
C THR A 67 8.76 2.69 11.06
N ASP A 68 8.89 2.44 12.35
CA ASP A 68 10.05 1.78 12.97
C ASP A 68 9.62 0.72 14.00
N SER A 69 8.76 -0.20 13.59
CA SER A 69 8.13 -1.22 14.45
C SER A 69 8.83 -2.59 14.43
N GLY A 70 10.13 -2.63 14.13
CA GLY A 70 10.92 -3.86 14.13
C GLY A 70 11.13 -4.46 15.52
N PHE A 71 11.66 -5.68 15.58
CA PHE A 71 12.04 -6.30 16.85
C PHE A 71 13.11 -5.47 17.58
N PHE A 72 13.16 -5.57 18.92
CA PHE A 72 14.19 -4.87 19.72
C PHE A 72 15.63 -5.16 19.26
N ILE A 73 15.89 -6.37 18.76
CA ILE A 73 17.19 -6.75 18.21
C ILE A 73 17.58 -5.99 16.92
N HIS A 74 16.61 -5.37 16.24
CA HIS A 74 16.82 -4.52 15.07
C HIS A 74 16.99 -3.03 15.44
N ASN A 75 17.11 -2.73 16.75
CA ASN A 75 17.19 -1.39 17.31
C ASN A 75 16.00 -0.47 17.02
N SER A 76 14.85 -1.03 16.64
CA SER A 76 13.63 -0.25 16.39
C SER A 76 13.00 0.33 17.66
N PHE A 77 12.48 1.54 17.57
CA PHE A 77 11.89 2.29 18.68
C PHE A 77 10.36 2.30 18.73
N GLY A 78 9.66 2.02 17.63
CA GLY A 78 8.20 2.00 17.54
C GLY A 78 7.56 0.69 18.02
N ILE A 79 6.36 0.78 18.59
CA ILE A 79 5.52 -0.38 18.95
C ILE A 79 5.10 -1.12 17.66
N LYS A 80 5.14 -2.45 17.69
CA LYS A 80 4.60 -3.31 16.63
C LYS A 80 3.15 -3.71 16.87
N GLN A 81 2.77 -3.83 18.14
CA GLN A 81 1.41 -4.11 18.57
C GLN A 81 0.39 -3.11 18.00
N GLU A 82 -0.76 -3.62 17.57
CA GLU A 82 -1.92 -2.81 17.17
C GLU A 82 -2.57 -2.15 18.41
N ILE A 83 -2.41 -0.83 18.51
CA ILE A 83 -2.92 -0.01 19.63
C ILE A 83 -3.93 1.05 19.19
N GLY A 84 -4.30 1.06 17.91
CA GLY A 84 -5.31 1.93 17.33
C GLY A 84 -6.65 1.25 17.05
N HIS A 85 -7.59 2.09 16.59
CA HIS A 85 -8.73 1.64 15.80
C HIS A 85 -8.31 1.32 14.37
N LEU A 86 -7.32 2.06 13.87
CA LEU A 86 -6.73 1.93 12.54
C LEU A 86 -5.21 2.07 12.67
N ASP A 87 -4.48 1.01 12.32
CA ASP A 87 -3.03 0.92 12.45
C ASP A 87 -2.43 0.80 11.04
N PHE A 88 -1.74 1.86 10.61
CA PHE A 88 -1.07 1.96 9.33
C PHE A 88 0.37 1.49 9.45
N TYR A 89 0.74 0.46 8.70
CA TYR A 89 2.12 0.00 8.57
C TYR A 89 2.65 0.47 7.22
N LEU A 90 3.50 1.50 7.24
CA LEU A 90 4.04 2.10 6.03
C LEU A 90 5.28 1.33 5.60
N ASN A 91 5.29 0.95 4.33
CA ASN A 91 6.17 -0.07 3.80
C ASN A 91 5.97 -1.36 4.61
N ASP A 92 7.02 -1.99 5.11
CA ASP A 92 6.89 -3.13 6.04
C ASP A 92 6.58 -2.70 7.49
N GLY A 93 6.48 -1.39 7.77
CA GLY A 93 6.33 -0.81 9.09
C GLY A 93 7.63 -0.74 9.89
N GLU A 94 8.76 -1.14 9.31
CA GLU A 94 10.06 -1.27 9.99
C GLU A 94 11.18 -0.52 9.24
N ASN A 95 11.24 -0.66 7.91
CA ASN A 95 12.28 -0.15 7.04
C ASN A 95 11.69 0.84 6.02
N GLN A 96 12.01 2.12 6.20
CA GLN A 96 11.59 3.19 5.32
C GLN A 96 12.60 3.43 4.19
N PRO A 97 12.17 3.64 2.93
CA PRO A 97 13.07 3.48 1.77
C PRO A 97 14.29 4.42 1.71
N SER A 98 14.21 5.64 2.27
CA SER A 98 15.36 6.58 2.26
C SER A 98 16.31 6.43 3.44
N CYS A 99 15.97 5.57 4.40
CA CYS A 99 16.73 5.39 5.63
C CYS A 99 17.68 4.21 5.45
N LYS A 100 18.96 4.42 5.71
CA LYS A 100 19.97 3.34 5.63
C LYS A 100 19.86 2.46 6.88
N ASN A 101 20.57 1.35 6.97
CA ASN A 101 20.59 0.51 8.18
C ASN A 101 22.02 0.36 8.70
N THR A 102 22.78 1.45 8.64
CA THR A 102 24.25 1.44 8.83
C THR A 102 24.70 2.07 10.15
N SER A 103 23.83 2.82 10.82
CA SER A 103 24.19 3.62 11.98
C SER A 103 22.98 3.90 12.89
N ILE A 104 23.24 4.32 14.14
CA ILE A 104 22.19 4.75 15.07
C ILE A 104 21.39 5.95 14.52
N SER A 105 22.03 6.85 13.78
CA SER A 105 21.34 7.96 13.09
C SER A 105 20.29 7.49 12.08
N ASP A 106 20.44 6.28 11.53
CA ASP A 106 19.45 5.75 10.62
C ASP A 106 18.20 5.21 11.33
N ILE A 107 18.31 4.77 12.58
CA ILE A 107 17.15 4.36 13.38
C ILE A 107 16.23 5.56 13.63
N THR A 108 16.82 6.71 13.97
CA THR A 108 16.05 7.95 14.11
C THR A 108 15.40 8.40 12.80
N CYS A 109 15.94 7.99 11.64
CA CYS A 109 15.34 8.26 10.35
C CYS A 109 14.01 7.49 10.18
N HIS A 110 14.00 6.17 10.42
CA HIS A 110 12.78 5.35 10.30
C HIS A 110 11.67 5.86 11.22
N HIS A 111 12.00 6.19 12.47
CA HIS A 111 11.05 6.73 13.44
C HIS A 111 10.48 8.10 13.01
N ALA A 112 11.34 9.00 12.54
CA ALA A 112 10.95 10.35 12.12
C ALA A 112 10.07 10.38 10.85
N LYS A 113 10.14 9.35 9.99
CA LYS A 113 9.34 9.28 8.76
C LYS A 113 7.83 9.30 8.98
N SER A 114 7.35 8.80 10.12
CA SER A 114 5.94 8.91 10.50
C SER A 114 5.43 10.35 10.45
N ILE A 115 6.28 11.32 10.84
CA ILE A 115 5.98 12.76 10.79
C ILE A 115 5.94 13.26 9.35
N ASP A 116 6.96 12.95 8.56
CA ASP A 116 7.06 13.38 7.15
C ASP A 116 5.85 12.92 6.34
N TYR A 117 5.51 11.64 6.44
CA TYR A 117 4.36 11.07 5.75
C TYR A 117 3.05 11.70 6.23
N PHE A 118 2.88 11.89 7.53
CA PHE A 118 1.67 12.51 8.06
C PHE A 118 1.53 13.97 7.61
N ILE A 119 2.62 14.75 7.58
CA ILE A 119 2.60 16.12 7.08
C ILE A 119 2.18 16.17 5.60
N GLU A 120 2.72 15.29 4.76
CA GLU A 120 2.35 15.23 3.34
C GLU A 120 0.86 14.88 3.15
N SER A 121 0.30 14.01 4.00
CA SER A 121 -1.11 13.60 3.93
C SER A 121 -2.13 14.73 4.13
N ILE A 122 -1.73 15.88 4.70
CA ILE A 122 -2.65 16.97 5.06
C ILE A 122 -3.23 17.63 3.80
N ASN A 123 -2.35 18.01 2.87
CA ASN A 123 -2.67 18.85 1.70
C ASN A 123 -2.14 18.23 0.41
N THR A 124 -2.43 16.95 0.19
CA THR A 124 -2.07 16.22 -1.02
C THR A 124 -3.31 15.89 -1.85
N LYS A 125 -3.14 15.86 -3.18
CA LYS A 125 -4.16 15.30 -4.09
C LYS A 125 -4.16 13.77 -4.08
N CYS A 126 -3.02 13.18 -3.75
CA CYS A 126 -2.85 11.74 -3.72
C CYS A 126 -3.61 11.13 -2.54
N LYS A 127 -4.35 10.04 -2.79
CA LYS A 127 -5.23 9.44 -1.77
C LYS A 127 -4.49 8.73 -0.66
N PHE A 128 -3.20 8.42 -0.84
CA PHE A 128 -2.41 7.58 0.07
C PHE A 128 -3.21 6.33 0.50
N THR A 129 -3.64 5.55 -0.49
CA THR A 129 -4.53 4.42 -0.25
C THR A 129 -3.80 3.30 0.48
N ALA A 130 -4.28 2.95 1.66
CA ALA A 130 -3.83 1.83 2.47
C ALA A 130 -4.82 0.67 2.39
N ILE A 131 -4.31 -0.56 2.26
CA ILE A 131 -5.12 -1.76 2.04
C ILE A 131 -5.07 -2.65 3.28
N SER A 132 -6.24 -3.06 3.76
CA SER A 132 -6.35 -4.03 4.84
C SER A 132 -5.85 -5.40 4.40
N CYS A 133 -4.98 -5.99 5.20
CA CYS A 133 -4.33 -7.25 4.90
C CYS A 133 -3.89 -7.94 6.20
N ASN A 134 -3.72 -9.27 6.19
CA ASN A 134 -3.31 -9.99 7.40
C ASN A 134 -1.84 -9.74 7.75
N SER A 135 -1.00 -9.55 6.73
CA SER A 135 0.44 -9.28 6.88
C SER A 135 0.98 -8.46 5.70
N TYR A 136 2.12 -7.80 5.92
CA TYR A 136 2.83 -7.12 4.84
C TYR A 136 3.27 -8.07 3.73
N GLU A 137 3.58 -9.33 4.07
CA GLU A 137 3.95 -10.34 3.08
C GLU A 137 2.80 -10.60 2.09
N GLU A 138 1.57 -10.77 2.58
CA GLU A 138 0.39 -10.94 1.74
C GLU A 138 0.09 -9.69 0.91
N PHE A 139 0.24 -8.51 1.52
CA PHE A 139 0.10 -7.22 0.84
C PHE A 139 1.10 -7.11 -0.31
N SER A 140 2.39 -7.35 -0.04
CA SER A 140 3.47 -7.23 -1.03
C SER A 140 3.37 -8.23 -2.19
N LYS A 141 2.59 -9.31 -2.02
CA LYS A 141 2.27 -10.32 -3.04
C LYS A 141 0.95 -10.05 -3.77
N GLY A 142 0.27 -8.93 -3.50
CA GLY A 142 -0.99 -8.57 -4.13
C GLY A 142 -2.15 -9.50 -3.78
N LYS A 143 -2.11 -10.15 -2.60
CA LYS A 143 -3.18 -11.08 -2.16
C LYS A 143 -4.40 -10.38 -1.58
N CYS A 144 -4.25 -9.12 -1.19
CA CYS A 144 -5.30 -8.29 -0.60
C CYS A 144 -5.82 -7.27 -1.61
N ASN A 145 -7.09 -6.87 -1.47
CA ASN A 145 -7.75 -5.88 -2.32
C ASN A 145 -8.74 -5.02 -1.52
N CYS A 146 -9.28 -3.98 -2.16
CA CYS A 146 -10.22 -3.05 -1.53
C CYS A 146 -11.59 -3.66 -1.21
N GLY A 147 -11.92 -4.84 -1.77
CA GLY A 147 -13.22 -5.48 -1.64
C GLY A 147 -14.37 -4.67 -2.24
N ALA A 148 -15.60 -5.18 -2.12
CA ALA A 148 -16.79 -4.48 -2.60
C ALA A 148 -16.93 -3.10 -1.94
N ASN A 149 -17.23 -2.06 -2.74
CA ASN A 149 -17.39 -0.67 -2.32
C ASN A 149 -16.17 -0.07 -1.59
N ASN A 150 -14.96 -0.59 -1.85
CA ASN A 150 -13.71 -0.16 -1.24
C ASN A 150 -13.65 -0.28 0.29
N LYS A 151 -14.43 -1.19 0.89
CA LYS A 151 -14.54 -1.36 2.35
C LYS A 151 -13.22 -1.69 3.07
N ASN A 152 -12.26 -2.30 2.37
CA ASN A 152 -10.96 -2.68 2.91
C ASN A 152 -9.86 -1.64 2.63
N CYS A 153 -10.18 -0.57 1.91
CA CYS A 153 -9.23 0.50 1.57
C CYS A 153 -9.50 1.74 2.42
N PHE A 154 -8.41 2.32 2.93
CA PHE A 154 -8.42 3.44 3.86
C PHE A 154 -7.51 4.54 3.34
N THR A 155 -7.86 5.80 3.60
CA THR A 155 -6.96 6.93 3.33
C THR A 155 -5.99 7.08 4.50
N PHE A 156 -4.70 7.09 4.23
CA PHE A 156 -3.70 7.34 5.26
C PHE A 156 -3.66 8.81 5.71
N GLY A 157 -3.33 9.00 7.00
CA GLY A 157 -2.99 10.30 7.56
C GLY A 157 -4.19 11.17 7.95
N PHE A 158 -4.12 12.48 7.67
CA PHE A 158 -5.04 13.47 8.24
C PHE A 158 -6.52 13.20 7.93
N HIS A 159 -6.84 12.64 6.75
CA HIS A 159 -8.22 12.39 6.32
C HIS A 159 -8.74 10.98 6.66
N SER A 160 -7.97 10.17 7.40
CA SER A 160 -8.29 8.77 7.72
C SER A 160 -9.63 8.57 8.43
N TYR A 161 -10.01 9.49 9.32
CA TYR A 161 -11.24 9.41 10.11
C TYR A 161 -12.51 9.31 9.25
N LYS A 162 -12.60 10.09 8.17
CA LYS A 162 -13.80 10.12 7.30
C LYS A 162 -14.04 8.76 6.65
N ILE A 163 -12.98 8.13 6.14
CA ILE A 163 -13.07 6.82 5.50
C ILE A 163 -13.31 5.71 6.53
N TYR A 164 -12.69 5.80 7.71
CA TYR A 164 -12.94 4.85 8.80
C TYR A 164 -14.43 4.82 9.20
N GLN A 165 -15.05 5.99 9.38
CA GLN A 165 -16.49 6.07 9.69
C GLN A 165 -17.36 5.47 8.58
N LYS A 166 -17.05 5.81 7.32
CA LYS A 166 -17.77 5.29 6.14
C LYS A 166 -17.69 3.76 6.05
N ASN A 167 -16.49 3.20 6.15
CA ASN A 167 -16.26 1.76 5.95
C ASN A 167 -16.91 0.90 7.06
N LEU A 168 -17.15 1.48 8.23
CA LEU A 168 -17.80 0.81 9.36
C LEU A 168 -19.30 1.07 9.47
N ASN A 169 -19.90 1.77 8.50
CA ASN A 169 -21.32 2.17 8.53
C ASN A 169 -21.74 2.85 9.84
N ILE A 170 -20.82 3.57 10.49
CA ILE A 170 -21.11 4.28 11.75
C ILE A 170 -21.92 5.52 11.41
N SER A 171 -23.17 5.59 11.85
CA SER A 171 -24.02 6.77 11.63
C SER A 171 -23.51 7.97 12.44
N GLU A 172 -23.71 9.20 11.96
CA GLU A 172 -23.37 10.42 12.72
C GLU A 172 -24.05 10.48 14.10
N ASN A 173 -25.16 9.76 14.28
CA ASN A 173 -25.95 9.74 15.51
C ASN A 173 -25.46 8.69 16.54
N GLU A 174 -24.70 7.67 16.13
CA GLU A 174 -24.02 6.72 17.03
C GLU A 174 -22.72 7.29 17.64
N ILE A 175 -22.39 8.54 17.33
CA ILE A 175 -21.24 9.28 17.88
C ILE A 175 -21.40 9.60 19.38
N PHE A 176 -22.62 9.45 19.93
CA PHE A 176 -22.97 9.80 21.31
C PHE A 176 -23.39 8.62 22.21
N GLU A 177 -23.76 7.47 21.66
CA GLU A 177 -24.01 6.25 22.45
C GLU A 177 -23.01 5.16 22.03
N PHE A 178 -21.93 5.04 22.81
CA PHE A 178 -20.85 4.13 22.50
C PHE A 178 -21.22 2.67 22.81
N PRO A 179 -21.01 1.72 21.88
CA PRO A 179 -21.13 0.30 22.17
C PRO A 179 -19.96 -0.17 23.05
N LYS A 180 -20.21 -1.25 23.80
CA LYS A 180 -19.26 -1.93 24.70
C LYS A 180 -17.88 -2.14 24.05
N ILE A 181 -16.84 -1.94 24.86
CA ILE A 181 -15.40 -1.88 24.55
C ILE A 181 -14.88 -3.02 23.64
N ASP A 182 -15.57 -4.17 23.61
CA ASP A 182 -15.07 -5.40 22.96
C ASP A 182 -15.45 -5.58 21.47
N LYS A 183 -16.10 -4.60 20.83
CA LYS A 183 -16.65 -4.78 19.46
C LYS A 183 -16.13 -3.82 18.38
N LYS A 184 -15.10 -3.02 18.64
CA LYS A 184 -14.56 -2.15 17.58
C LYS A 184 -13.60 -2.96 16.68
N PRO A 185 -13.83 -3.00 15.36
CA PRO A 185 -12.89 -3.64 14.45
C PRO A 185 -11.60 -2.81 14.45
N LYS A 186 -10.52 -3.44 14.89
CA LYS A 186 -9.16 -2.96 14.65
C LYS A 186 -8.83 -3.23 13.19
N ALA A 187 -8.45 -2.20 12.46
CA ALA A 187 -8.06 -2.33 11.07
C ALA A 187 -6.53 -2.21 10.97
N LYS A 188 -5.88 -3.31 10.60
CA LYS A 188 -4.48 -3.32 10.17
C LYS A 188 -4.42 -3.08 8.67
N VAL A 189 -3.67 -2.06 8.26
CA VAL A 189 -3.59 -1.65 6.85
C VAL A 189 -2.14 -1.34 6.44
N PHE A 190 -1.84 -1.58 5.16
CA PHE A 190 -0.51 -1.43 4.59
C PHE A 190 -0.52 -0.54 3.36
N LEU A 191 0.56 0.22 3.15
CA LEU A 191 0.83 0.99 1.95
C LEU A 191 2.34 1.15 1.77
N ASN A 192 2.82 1.23 0.53
CA ASN A 192 4.20 1.60 0.23
C ASN A 192 4.32 3.09 -0.08
N THR A 193 5.47 3.68 0.23
CA THR A 193 5.80 5.08 -0.08
C THR A 193 7.04 5.16 -0.95
N ALA A 194 7.22 6.29 -1.64
CA ALA A 194 8.46 6.60 -2.33
C ALA A 194 9.61 6.87 -1.34
N GLU A 195 10.83 6.84 -1.85
CA GLU A 195 12.04 7.19 -1.10
C GLU A 195 12.08 8.67 -0.73
N ASN A 196 11.75 9.54 -1.69
CA ASN A 196 11.82 10.98 -1.55
C ASN A 196 10.43 11.61 -1.70
N SER A 197 10.26 12.82 -1.17
CA SER A 197 9.01 13.56 -1.34
C SER A 197 8.81 13.97 -2.82
N PRO A 198 7.60 13.89 -3.39
CA PRO A 198 6.36 13.40 -2.77
C PRO A 198 6.43 11.89 -2.47
N PHE A 199 6.15 11.54 -1.21
CA PHE A 199 6.20 10.18 -0.71
C PHE A 199 4.98 9.35 -1.16
N CYS A 200 3.88 10.00 -1.51
CA CYS A 200 2.69 9.30 -1.93
C CYS A 200 2.92 8.44 -3.17
N GLN A 201 2.41 7.22 -3.12
CA GLN A 201 2.36 6.32 -4.25
C GLN A 201 0.96 5.74 -4.42
N SER A 202 0.58 5.53 -5.67
CA SER A 202 -0.56 4.74 -6.07
C SER A 202 -0.19 3.26 -6.04
N HIS A 203 -1.17 2.41 -5.73
CA HIS A 203 -1.01 0.95 -5.76
C HIS A 203 -1.96 0.35 -6.78
N ALA A 204 -1.46 -0.62 -7.55
CA ALA A 204 -2.29 -1.43 -8.43
C ALA A 204 -1.93 -2.90 -8.29
N ARG A 205 -2.93 -3.75 -8.41
CA ARG A 205 -2.75 -5.20 -8.56
C ARG A 205 -2.74 -5.54 -10.04
N ILE A 206 -1.66 -6.15 -10.48
CA ILE A 206 -1.44 -6.55 -11.87
C ILE A 206 -1.52 -8.07 -11.96
N SER A 207 -2.49 -8.58 -12.72
CA SER A 207 -2.61 -10.01 -13.02
C SER A 207 -2.19 -10.28 -14.46
N VAL A 208 -1.06 -10.96 -14.64
CA VAL A 208 -0.52 -11.32 -15.96
C VAL A 208 -0.97 -12.74 -16.28
N LYS A 209 -1.85 -12.91 -17.25
CA LYS A 209 -2.27 -14.22 -17.75
C LYS A 209 -1.37 -14.63 -18.91
N MET A 210 -0.69 -15.76 -18.76
CA MET A 210 0.10 -16.38 -19.83
C MET A 210 -0.79 -17.24 -20.72
N SER A 211 -0.55 -17.17 -22.03
CA SER A 211 -1.20 -18.04 -23.01
C SER A 211 -0.82 -19.50 -22.80
N ASN A 212 -1.68 -20.42 -23.25
CA ASN A 212 -1.36 -21.85 -23.34
C ASN A 212 -0.48 -22.18 -24.55
N GLN A 213 -0.28 -21.22 -25.44
CA GLN A 213 0.54 -21.35 -26.64
C GLN A 213 2.00 -20.96 -26.32
N TYR A 214 2.96 -21.60 -27.01
CA TYR A 214 4.41 -21.35 -26.92
C TYR A 214 5.11 -21.77 -25.61
N GLU A 215 6.44 -21.72 -25.61
CA GLU A 215 7.29 -22.12 -24.49
C GLU A 215 7.38 -21.05 -23.40
N THR A 216 7.78 -21.49 -22.21
CA THR A 216 7.94 -20.65 -21.02
C THR A 216 9.31 -19.96 -21.05
N ASP A 217 9.39 -18.73 -20.57
CA ASP A 217 10.67 -18.02 -20.52
C ASP A 217 10.85 -17.17 -19.26
N ILE A 218 12.10 -16.82 -18.95
CA ILE A 218 12.51 -16.13 -17.74
C ILE A 218 12.85 -14.67 -17.99
N GLY A 219 12.31 -13.76 -17.19
CA GLY A 219 12.72 -12.35 -17.33
C GLY A 219 12.03 -11.39 -16.38
N ILE A 220 12.09 -10.12 -16.76
CA ILE A 220 11.50 -8.98 -16.07
C ILE A 220 10.51 -8.29 -16.98
N LEU A 221 9.31 -8.10 -16.48
CA LEU A 221 8.24 -7.34 -17.10
C LEU A 221 8.24 -5.92 -16.52
N LYS A 222 8.25 -4.92 -17.39
CA LYS A 222 8.05 -3.51 -17.03
C LYS A 222 6.88 -2.94 -17.80
N ILE A 223 6.09 -2.10 -17.14
CA ILE A 223 4.92 -1.45 -17.72
C ILE A 223 4.99 0.07 -17.56
N SER A 224 4.30 0.81 -18.41
CA SER A 224 3.98 2.22 -18.21
C SER A 224 2.54 2.48 -18.59
N PHE A 225 1.79 3.14 -17.73
CA PHE A 225 0.42 3.56 -17.99
C PHE A 225 0.41 4.82 -18.86
N ILE A 226 -0.58 4.90 -19.74
CA ILE A 226 -0.80 6.02 -20.66
C ILE A 226 -2.23 6.51 -20.45
N GLY A 227 -2.35 7.79 -20.10
CA GLY A 227 -3.62 8.51 -19.98
C GLY A 227 -3.90 9.33 -21.24
N ASN A 228 -4.71 10.37 -21.10
CA ASN A 228 -4.99 11.31 -22.17
C ASN A 228 -3.83 12.30 -22.36
N GLU A 229 -3.28 12.81 -21.26
CA GLU A 229 -2.26 13.87 -21.26
C GLU A 229 -0.94 13.43 -20.65
N SER A 230 -0.98 12.46 -19.73
CA SER A 230 0.19 11.99 -19.01
C SER A 230 0.55 10.54 -19.29
N LYS A 231 1.79 10.21 -18.94
CA LYS A 231 2.36 8.86 -18.99
C LYS A 231 3.10 8.61 -17.68
N SER A 232 2.88 7.46 -17.07
CA SER A 232 3.63 7.06 -15.87
C SER A 232 5.10 6.76 -16.19
N GLU A 233 5.92 6.66 -15.15
CA GLU A 233 7.25 6.07 -15.21
C GLU A 233 7.21 4.60 -15.68
N LYS A 234 8.39 4.01 -15.91
CA LYS A 234 8.51 2.57 -16.13
C LYS A 234 8.45 1.85 -14.79
N ILE A 235 7.36 1.14 -14.58
CA ILE A 235 7.05 0.37 -13.37
C ILE A 235 7.54 -1.05 -13.59
N GLN A 236 8.34 -1.57 -12.68
CA GLN A 236 8.76 -2.97 -12.74
C GLN A 236 7.71 -3.85 -12.05
N VAL A 237 7.15 -4.82 -12.78
CA VAL A 237 6.04 -5.65 -12.30
C VAL A 237 6.54 -6.75 -11.36
N ASN A 238 7.47 -7.59 -11.83
CA ASN A 238 8.12 -8.60 -11.01
C ASN A 238 9.44 -8.08 -10.43
N LYS A 239 9.59 -8.16 -9.10
CA LYS A 239 10.75 -7.63 -8.36
C LYS A 239 12.08 -8.31 -8.72
N LYS A 240 12.02 -9.57 -9.16
CA LYS A 240 13.17 -10.41 -9.53
C LYS A 240 12.86 -11.15 -10.81
N ILE A 241 13.91 -11.62 -11.50
CA ILE A 241 13.77 -12.49 -12.68
C ILE A 241 12.88 -13.68 -12.31
N GLU A 242 11.89 -13.94 -13.16
CA GLU A 242 10.87 -14.95 -12.90
C GLU A 242 10.53 -15.72 -14.17
N ASN A 243 10.20 -17.01 -14.03
CA ASN A 243 9.73 -17.86 -15.12
C ASN A 243 8.25 -17.60 -15.43
N PHE A 244 7.91 -17.21 -16.65
CA PHE A 244 6.52 -17.03 -17.08
C PHE A 244 5.96 -18.32 -17.66
N GLU A 245 5.36 -19.13 -16.79
CA GLU A 245 4.81 -20.44 -17.14
C GLU A 245 3.53 -20.37 -17.99
N LYS A 246 3.41 -21.25 -19.00
CA LYS A 246 2.27 -21.31 -19.91
C LYS A 246 0.96 -21.57 -19.17
N GLY A 247 -0.10 -20.87 -19.56
CA GLY A 247 -1.43 -20.99 -18.99
C GLY A 247 -1.58 -20.49 -17.55
N LYS A 248 -0.50 -20.11 -16.86
CA LYS A 248 -0.56 -19.63 -15.49
C LYS A 248 -0.91 -18.14 -15.43
N THR A 249 -1.52 -17.74 -14.33
CA THR A 249 -1.73 -16.34 -13.98
C THR A 249 -0.79 -15.97 -12.85
N LYS A 250 -0.04 -14.89 -13.02
CA LYS A 250 0.82 -14.33 -11.96
C LYS A 250 0.26 -12.99 -11.49
N ILE A 251 0.28 -12.79 -10.18
CA ILE A 251 -0.31 -11.61 -9.53
C ILE A 251 0.82 -10.84 -8.86
N TYR A 252 0.81 -9.53 -9.06
CA TYR A 252 1.81 -8.61 -8.53
C TYR A 252 1.13 -7.41 -7.90
N LEU A 253 1.65 -6.94 -6.77
CA LEU A 253 1.40 -5.59 -6.30
C LEU A 253 2.49 -4.68 -6.89
N VAL A 254 2.07 -3.63 -7.58
CA VAL A 254 2.97 -2.56 -8.03
C VAL A 254 2.62 -1.25 -7.33
N ASN A 255 3.64 -0.45 -7.06
CA ASN A 255 3.52 0.92 -6.57
C ASN A 255 4.19 1.86 -7.56
N PHE A 256 3.59 3.02 -7.76
CA PHE A 256 4.05 4.01 -8.74
C PHE A 256 3.65 5.41 -8.30
N SER A 257 4.26 6.41 -8.93
CA SER A 257 3.96 7.82 -8.68
C SER A 257 2.48 8.09 -8.95
N TYR A 258 1.87 8.96 -8.14
CA TYR A 258 0.44 9.26 -8.26
C TYR A 258 0.04 9.61 -9.70
N PHE A 259 -0.95 8.89 -10.23
CA PHE A 259 -1.44 9.03 -11.60
C PHE A 259 -2.90 9.53 -11.59
N ASP A 260 -3.08 10.82 -11.83
CA ASP A 260 -4.37 11.53 -11.69
C ASP A 260 -5.26 11.43 -12.95
N GLU A 261 -5.19 10.31 -13.67
CA GLU A 261 -5.91 10.09 -14.93
C GLU A 261 -6.43 8.65 -15.04
N GLU A 262 -7.44 8.46 -15.88
CA GLU A 262 -7.88 7.13 -16.28
C GLU A 262 -6.86 6.47 -17.21
N ILE A 263 -6.57 5.19 -16.98
CA ILE A 263 -5.64 4.42 -17.81
C ILE A 263 -6.32 4.09 -19.15
N LYS A 264 -5.79 4.62 -20.25
CA LYS A 264 -6.29 4.38 -21.62
C LYS A 264 -5.55 3.26 -22.33
N SER A 265 -4.23 3.18 -22.12
CA SER A 265 -3.41 2.09 -22.64
C SER A 265 -2.21 1.84 -21.74
N MET A 266 -1.48 0.77 -22.01
CA MET A 266 -0.23 0.46 -21.33
C MET A 266 0.85 0.08 -22.34
N LYS A 267 2.09 0.52 -22.09
CA LYS A 267 3.27 -0.01 -22.76
C LYS A 267 3.87 -1.12 -21.94
N VAL A 268 4.10 -2.28 -22.56
CA VAL A 268 4.67 -3.46 -21.94
C VAL A 268 6.04 -3.73 -22.55
N HIS A 269 7.01 -3.98 -21.69
CA HIS A 269 8.39 -4.27 -22.02
C HIS A 269 8.83 -5.56 -21.32
N TYR A 270 9.31 -6.53 -22.09
CA TYR A 270 9.90 -7.76 -21.56
C TYR A 270 11.43 -7.70 -21.70
N PHE A 271 12.15 -7.99 -20.62
CA PHE A 271 13.60 -8.03 -20.57
C PHE A 271 14.05 -9.41 -20.09
N TYR A 272 14.79 -10.12 -20.93
CA TYR A 272 15.42 -11.39 -20.57
C TYR A 272 16.74 -11.20 -19.80
N SER A 273 17.11 -12.22 -19.01
CA SER A 273 18.41 -12.26 -18.30
C SER A 273 19.50 -12.87 -19.16
N LEU A 274 20.57 -12.11 -19.43
CA LEU A 274 21.67 -12.45 -20.34
C LEU A 274 22.60 -13.60 -19.88
N ASP A 275 22.30 -14.27 -18.77
CA ASP A 275 23.20 -15.28 -18.19
C ASP A 275 23.33 -16.56 -19.04
N GLU A 276 22.48 -16.75 -20.05
CA GLU A 276 22.59 -17.83 -21.02
C GLU A 276 22.67 -17.27 -22.45
N ILE A 277 23.75 -17.60 -23.18
CA ILE A 277 23.91 -17.31 -24.61
C ILE A 277 22.84 -18.11 -25.37
N ARG A 278 21.69 -17.49 -25.67
CA ARG A 278 20.66 -18.08 -26.51
C ARG A 278 20.77 -17.57 -27.95
N ILE A 279 20.71 -18.51 -28.89
CA ILE A 279 20.70 -18.25 -30.35
C ILE A 279 19.38 -17.56 -30.77
N PHE A 280 18.29 -17.82 -30.06
CA PHE A 280 16.97 -17.25 -30.30
C PHE A 280 16.66 -16.11 -29.34
N LYS A 281 15.99 -15.06 -29.85
CA LYS A 281 15.47 -13.99 -28.99
C LYS A 281 14.37 -14.59 -28.10
N PRO A 282 14.48 -14.46 -26.77
CA PRO A 282 13.49 -14.96 -25.83
C PRO A 282 12.17 -14.22 -25.99
N GLU A 283 11.06 -14.97 -26.01
CA GLU A 283 9.70 -14.48 -26.23
C GLU A 283 8.76 -15.06 -25.18
N ILE A 284 7.82 -14.24 -24.69
CA ILE A 284 6.73 -14.70 -23.81
C ILE A 284 5.39 -14.37 -24.44
N PHE A 285 4.39 -15.23 -24.26
CA PHE A 285 3.03 -14.95 -24.73
C PHE A 285 2.12 -14.58 -23.56
N VAL A 286 1.90 -13.29 -23.40
CA VAL A 286 0.88 -12.74 -22.49
C VAL A 286 -0.48 -12.72 -23.20
N GLU A 287 -1.45 -13.47 -22.69
CA GLU A 287 -2.81 -13.52 -23.21
C GLU A 287 -3.55 -12.20 -22.93
N PHE A 288 -3.48 -11.74 -21.68
CA PHE A 288 -3.98 -10.43 -21.24
C PHE A 288 -3.33 -10.03 -19.91
N ILE A 289 -3.42 -8.74 -19.59
CA ILE A 289 -3.03 -8.18 -18.31
C ILE A 289 -4.24 -7.49 -17.71
N GLU A 290 -4.60 -7.86 -16.48
CA GLU A 290 -5.64 -7.19 -15.70
C GLU A 290 -5.01 -6.21 -14.72
N ILE A 291 -5.60 -5.03 -14.59
CA ILE A 291 -5.16 -3.96 -13.70
C ILE A 291 -6.32 -3.65 -12.77
N GLU A 292 -6.12 -3.81 -11.47
CA GLU A 292 -7.02 -3.32 -10.42
C GLU A 292 -6.33 -2.14 -9.72
N SER A 293 -6.81 -0.93 -9.99
CA SER A 293 -6.31 0.31 -9.38
C SER A 293 -6.97 0.52 -8.02
N PHE A 294 -6.18 0.67 -6.95
CA PHE A 294 -6.73 0.81 -5.60
C PHE A 294 -7.15 2.23 -5.24
N ASP A 295 -6.64 3.23 -5.94
CA ASP A 295 -7.01 4.63 -5.66
C ASP A 295 -8.45 4.93 -6.06
N ASP A 296 -8.93 4.41 -7.19
CA ASP A 296 -10.28 4.64 -7.71
C ASP A 296 -11.15 3.38 -7.75
N GLY A 297 -10.58 2.20 -7.48
CA GLY A 297 -11.29 0.92 -7.53
C GLY A 297 -11.63 0.48 -8.95
N LYS A 298 -10.99 1.06 -9.97
CA LYS A 298 -11.23 0.70 -11.37
C LYS A 298 -10.50 -0.57 -11.76
N TYR A 299 -11.10 -1.28 -12.71
CA TYR A 299 -10.59 -2.51 -13.27
C TYR A 299 -10.45 -2.37 -14.78
N TYR A 300 -9.34 -2.88 -15.32
CA TYR A 300 -9.06 -2.84 -16.74
C TYR A 300 -8.57 -4.21 -17.21
N LYS A 301 -9.02 -4.67 -18.38
CA LYS A 301 -8.47 -5.88 -19.03
C LYS A 301 -7.81 -5.48 -20.34
N MET A 302 -6.50 -5.62 -20.41
CA MET A 302 -5.68 -5.07 -21.48
C MET A 302 -5.05 -6.21 -22.29
N CYS A 303 -5.16 -6.16 -23.63
CA CYS A 303 -4.59 -7.16 -24.54
C CYS A 303 -3.62 -6.51 -25.53
N SER A 304 -2.66 -7.27 -26.07
CA SER A 304 -1.77 -6.78 -27.12
C SER A 304 -2.44 -6.84 -28.48
N LEU A 305 -2.10 -5.88 -29.36
CA LEU A 305 -2.56 -5.89 -30.75
C LEU A 305 -2.18 -7.21 -31.44
N ASN A 306 -3.15 -7.84 -32.08
CA ASN A 306 -3.04 -9.15 -32.75
C ASN A 306 -2.54 -10.30 -31.85
N ARG A 307 -2.54 -10.12 -30.51
CA ARG A 307 -2.13 -11.14 -29.52
C ARG A 307 -0.79 -11.81 -29.82
N ARG A 308 0.17 -11.05 -30.38
CA ARG A 308 1.49 -11.60 -30.74
C ARG A 308 2.40 -11.79 -29.51
N PRO A 309 3.37 -12.73 -29.56
CA PRO A 309 4.38 -12.90 -28.51
C PRO A 309 5.19 -11.61 -28.26
N LEU A 310 5.54 -11.37 -27.00
CA LEU A 310 6.38 -10.27 -26.59
C LEU A 310 7.85 -10.66 -26.72
N LYS A 311 8.53 -10.08 -27.70
CA LYS A 311 9.98 -10.27 -27.89
C LYS A 311 10.76 -9.43 -26.87
N SER A 312 11.83 -10.01 -26.34
CA SER A 312 12.71 -9.29 -25.41
C SER A 312 13.26 -8.00 -26.03
N TYR A 313 13.31 -6.94 -25.22
CA TYR A 313 13.79 -5.59 -25.55
C TYR A 313 12.91 -4.78 -26.52
N GLU A 314 11.77 -5.32 -26.95
CA GLU A 314 10.77 -4.60 -27.73
C GLU A 314 9.67 -3.98 -26.85
N VAL A 315 8.86 -3.10 -27.43
CA VAL A 315 7.78 -2.38 -26.75
C VAL A 315 6.46 -2.75 -27.40
N TYR A 316 5.49 -3.14 -26.59
CA TYR A 316 4.16 -3.52 -27.04
C TYR A 316 3.12 -2.63 -26.38
N GLU A 317 2.16 -2.16 -27.15
CA GLU A 317 1.00 -1.44 -26.61
C GLU A 317 -0.12 -2.43 -26.31
N PHE A 318 -0.73 -2.28 -25.14
CA PHE A 318 -1.90 -3.02 -24.72
C PHE A 318 -3.06 -2.05 -24.48
N LYS A 319 -4.26 -2.43 -24.92
CA LYS A 319 -5.52 -1.67 -24.79
C LYS A 319 -6.68 -2.63 -24.53
N GLU A 320 -7.76 -2.12 -23.95
CA GLU A 320 -8.99 -2.90 -23.78
C GLU A 320 -9.63 -3.25 -25.12
N SER A 321 -9.62 -2.32 -26.08
CA SER A 321 -10.16 -2.56 -27.43
C SER A 321 -9.46 -3.67 -28.21
N PHE A 322 -8.20 -3.99 -27.89
CA PHE A 322 -7.47 -5.09 -28.52
C PHE A 322 -7.88 -6.47 -27.97
N CYS A 323 -8.70 -6.52 -26.91
CA CYS A 323 -9.23 -7.78 -26.41
C CYS A 323 -10.37 -8.33 -27.25
N ASP A 324 -11.04 -7.50 -28.04
CA ASP A 324 -12.15 -7.89 -28.91
C ASP A 324 -11.67 -8.44 -30.25
N ASP A 325 -10.41 -8.21 -30.62
CA ASP A 325 -9.81 -8.77 -31.84
C ASP A 325 -9.76 -10.31 -31.71
N GLU A 326 -10.45 -11.01 -32.63
CA GLU A 326 -10.42 -12.47 -32.71
C GLU A 326 -8.99 -12.96 -32.94
N PHE A 327 -8.66 -14.13 -32.39
CA PHE A 327 -7.46 -14.87 -32.75
C PHE A 327 -7.54 -15.18 -34.26
N GLU A 328 -7.00 -14.31 -35.12
CA GLU A 328 -6.62 -14.75 -36.45
C GLU A 328 -5.62 -15.88 -36.22
N ASN A 329 -6.09 -17.11 -36.47
CA ASN A 329 -5.24 -18.28 -36.53
C ASN A 329 -4.15 -17.95 -37.56
N ILE A 330 -2.98 -17.53 -37.08
CA ILE A 330 -1.76 -17.53 -37.88
C ILE A 330 -1.47 -19.01 -38.11
N VAL A 331 -2.11 -19.55 -39.14
CA VAL A 331 -1.74 -20.80 -39.78
C VAL A 331 -0.35 -20.54 -40.34
N ILE A 332 0.65 -21.00 -39.59
CA ILE A 332 2.02 -21.10 -40.09
C ILE A 332 1.95 -22.18 -41.18
N ASN A 333 1.87 -21.74 -42.44
CA ASN A 333 2.11 -22.58 -43.61
C ASN A 333 3.60 -22.88 -43.77
#